data_AF-A0A9E4ZPV8-F1
#
_entry.id   AF-A0A9E4ZPV8-F1
#
_cell.length_a   1.000
_cell.length_b   1.000
_cell.length_c   1.000
_cell.angle_alpha   90.00
_cell.angle_beta   90.00
_cell.angle_gamma   90.00
#
_symmetry.space_group_name_H-M   'P 1'
#
loop_
_entity.id
_entity.type
_entity.pdbx_description
1 polymer ?
#
loop_
_entity_poly.entity_id
_entity_poly.type
_entity_poly.pdbx_seq_one_letter_code
_entity_poly.pdbx_strand_id
1 'polypeptide(L)'
;MNIWSYRKSIDAIVFKLYEYGIKVFLVVEYNTSRFCAYHDVVVKRKPRGVVGCPIDHRLHSDVNGALNIMKLGIKRVVNALKRPLSFLVTSNGVIKESNALDLGGTLALRAGKRSVSPSCSSF
;
A
#
# COMPACT_ATOMS: atom_id res chain seq x y z
N MET A 1 -5.70 19.92 21.52
CA MET A 1 -5.83 20.84 20.36
C MET A 1 -5.07 20.23 19.20
N ASN A 2 -5.72 20.07 18.05
CA ASN A 2 -5.05 19.58 16.84
C ASN A 2 -4.14 20.72 16.31
N ILE A 3 -2.82 20.53 16.37
CA ILE A 3 -1.83 21.60 16.16
C ILE A 3 -1.61 21.92 14.67
N TRP A 4 -2.25 21.17 13.79
CA TRP A 4 -1.98 21.21 12.36
C TRP A 4 -2.94 22.16 11.61
N SER A 5 -2.37 23.14 10.90
CA SER A 5 -3.14 24.09 10.10
C SER A 5 -3.36 23.55 8.68
N TYR A 6 -4.31 22.61 8.56
CA TYR A 6 -4.66 21.99 7.28
C TYR A 6 -4.89 23.03 6.16
N ARG A 7 -5.58 24.13 6.48
CA ARG A 7 -5.85 25.21 5.53
C ARG A 7 -4.57 25.85 4.98
N LYS A 8 -3.59 26.16 5.84
CA LYS A 8 -2.31 26.74 5.40
C LYS A 8 -1.54 25.79 4.48
N SER A 9 -1.55 24.49 4.76
CA SER A 9 -0.90 23.49 3.92
C SER A 9 -1.57 23.39 2.55
N ILE A 10 -2.91 23.37 2.50
CA ILE A 10 -3.66 23.37 1.25
C ILE A 10 -3.36 24.64 0.44
N ASP A 11 -3.43 25.81 1.06
CA ASP A 11 -3.18 27.10 0.40
C ASP A 11 -1.77 27.14 -0.23
N ALA A 12 -0.75 26.68 0.51
CA ALA A 12 0.62 26.62 0.01
C ALA A 12 0.79 25.65 -1.17
N ILE A 13 0.17 24.47 -1.13
CA ILE A 13 0.22 23.49 -2.22
C ILE A 13 -0.48 24.04 -3.46
N VAL A 14 -1.67 24.60 -3.29
CA VAL A 14 -2.47 25.18 -4.39
C VAL A 14 -1.70 26.30 -5.07
N PHE A 15 -1.10 27.20 -4.29
CA PHE A 15 -0.31 28.32 -4.82
C PHE A 15 0.88 27.83 -5.64
N LYS A 16 1.64 26.86 -5.13
CA LYS A 16 2.79 26.29 -5.85
C LYS A 16 2.38 25.58 -7.13
N LEU A 17 1.31 24.80 -7.11
CA LEU A 17 0.83 24.10 -8.31
C LEU A 17 0.36 25.07 -9.40
N TYR A 18 -0.27 26.19 -9.01
CA TYR A 18 -0.62 27.25 -9.96
C TYR A 18 0.60 27.91 -10.60
N GLU A 19 1.66 28.17 -9.84
CA GLU A 19 2.93 28.70 -10.40
C GLU A 19 3.51 27.78 -11.48
N TYR A 20 3.39 26.46 -11.32
CA TYR A 20 3.83 25.47 -12.31
C TYR A 20 2.82 25.24 -13.46
N GLY A 21 1.70 25.97 -13.49
CA GLY A 21 0.65 25.77 -14.50
C GLY A 21 -0.11 24.45 -14.37
N ILE A 22 -0.08 23.81 -13.19
CA ILE A 22 -0.78 22.56 -12.92
C ILE A 22 -2.21 22.88 -12.45
N LYS A 23 -3.21 22.28 -13.10
CA LYS A 23 -4.61 22.43 -12.71
C LYS A 23 -4.89 21.66 -11.42
N VAL A 24 -5.49 22.34 -10.44
CA VAL A 24 -5.82 21.76 -9.13
C VAL A 24 -7.34 21.68 -8.96
N PHE A 25 -7.82 20.57 -8.39
CA PHE A 25 -9.22 20.35 -8.05
C PHE A 25 -9.33 19.98 -6.58
N LEU A 26 -10.12 20.73 -5.82
CA LEU A 26 -10.42 20.38 -4.43
C LEU A 26 -11.55 19.35 -4.41
N VAL A 27 -11.28 18.20 -3.81
CA VAL A 27 -12.24 17.10 -3.69
C VAL A 27 -12.55 16.88 -2.22
N VAL A 28 -13.83 16.73 -1.88
CA VAL A 28 -14.25 16.42 -0.50
C VAL A 28 -13.95 14.94 -0.22
N GLU A 29 -13.14 14.67 0.80
CA GLU A 29 -12.84 13.32 1.24
C GLU A 29 -14.03 12.76 2.05
N TYR A 30 -14.77 11.81 1.48
CA TYR A 30 -15.81 11.08 2.22
C TYR A 30 -15.67 9.57 1.99
N ASN A 31 -15.40 8.82 3.06
CA ASN A 31 -15.27 7.34 3.06
C ASN A 31 -14.27 6.76 2.04
N THR A 32 -13.37 7.57 1.48
CA THR A 32 -12.42 7.19 0.42
C THR A 32 -11.50 6.04 0.85
N SER A 33 -11.11 6.01 2.11
CA SER A 33 -10.17 5.02 2.63
C SER A 33 -10.83 3.66 2.97
N ARG A 34 -12.17 3.55 2.93
CA ARG A 34 -12.93 2.31 3.25
C ARG A 34 -13.05 1.35 2.06
N PHE A 35 -12.80 1.84 0.86
CA PHE A 35 -12.96 1.07 -0.38
C PHE A 35 -11.62 0.85 -1.07
N CYS A 36 -11.50 -0.28 -1.75
CA CYS A 36 -10.39 -0.57 -2.64
C CYS A 36 -10.47 0.35 -3.86
N ALA A 37 -9.40 1.08 -4.14
CA ALA A 37 -9.38 2.00 -5.28
C ALA A 37 -9.66 1.33 -6.64
N TYR A 38 -9.24 0.08 -6.80
CA TYR A 38 -9.37 -0.67 -8.06
C TYR A 38 -10.70 -1.39 -8.22
N HIS A 39 -11.23 -1.99 -7.15
CA HIS A 39 -12.37 -2.91 -7.22
C HIS A 39 -13.63 -2.41 -6.50
N ASP A 40 -13.58 -1.25 -5.85
CA ASP A 40 -14.72 -0.64 -5.13
C ASP A 40 -15.34 -1.53 -4.03
N VAL A 41 -14.62 -2.54 -3.57
CA VAL A 41 -15.01 -3.41 -2.46
C VAL A 41 -14.55 -2.84 -1.12
N VAL A 42 -15.30 -3.13 -0.05
CA VAL A 42 -14.93 -2.75 1.31
C VAL A 42 -13.63 -3.47 1.72
N VAL A 43 -12.67 -2.71 2.22
CA VAL A 43 -11.36 -3.24 2.61
C VAL A 43 -11.18 -3.34 4.12
N LYS A 44 -10.37 -4.31 4.56
CA LYS A 44 -9.92 -4.42 5.95
C LYS A 44 -8.54 -3.77 6.10
N ARG A 45 -8.39 -2.94 7.14
CA ARG A 45 -7.11 -2.32 7.52
C ARG A 45 -6.48 -3.06 8.68
N LYS A 46 -5.88 -4.21 8.38
CA LYS A 46 -5.12 -5.01 9.36
C LYS A 46 -3.95 -5.67 8.63
N PRO A 47 -2.69 -5.39 9.00
CA PRO A 47 -2.22 -4.46 10.05
C PRO A 47 -2.43 -2.96 9.69
N ARG A 48 -2.18 -2.05 10.64
CA ARG A 48 -2.27 -0.59 10.38
C ARG A 48 -1.30 -0.21 9.25
N GLY A 49 -1.71 0.73 8.40
CA GLY A 49 -0.91 1.16 7.24
C GLY A 49 -1.09 0.29 5.99
N VAL A 50 -1.74 -0.88 6.11
CA VAL A 50 -1.97 -1.80 4.99
C VAL A 50 -3.47 -2.01 4.77
N VAL A 51 -3.87 -1.91 3.51
CA VAL A 51 -5.21 -2.22 3.01
C VAL A 51 -5.14 -3.58 2.31
N GLY A 52 -5.90 -4.55 2.82
CA GLY A 52 -6.11 -5.83 2.14
C GLY A 52 -7.39 -5.79 1.31
N CYS A 53 -7.25 -5.89 -0.01
CA CYS A 53 -8.38 -6.14 -0.91
C CYS A 53 -8.76 -7.63 -0.79
N PRO A 54 -10.06 -7.96 -0.65
CA PRO A 54 -10.50 -9.35 -0.60
C PRO A 54 -10.32 -10.11 -1.91
N ILE A 55 -10.02 -9.42 -3.02
CA ILE A 55 -9.93 -10.03 -4.35
C ILE A 55 -8.52 -10.54 -4.64
N ASP A 56 -7.49 -9.70 -4.49
CA ASP A 56 -6.19 -10.00 -5.12
C ASP A 56 -5.00 -9.34 -4.42
N HIS A 57 -5.10 -8.07 -4.01
CA HIS A 57 -3.89 -7.31 -3.65
C HIS A 57 -3.90 -6.70 -2.25
N ARG A 58 -2.69 -6.40 -1.78
CA ARG A 58 -2.43 -5.54 -0.63
C ARG A 58 -1.82 -4.23 -1.11
N LEU A 59 -2.14 -3.13 -0.44
CA LEU A 59 -1.61 -1.81 -0.77
C LEU A 59 -1.46 -0.97 0.49
N HIS A 60 -0.51 -0.04 0.48
CA HIS A 60 -0.41 0.96 1.54
C HIS A 60 -1.68 1.80 1.65
N SER A 61 -2.18 2.02 2.87
CA SER A 61 -3.46 2.72 3.09
C SER A 61 -3.48 4.11 2.48
N ASP A 62 -2.35 4.82 2.53
CA ASP A 62 -2.25 6.19 2.02
C ASP A 62 -2.29 6.23 0.50
N VAL A 63 -1.67 5.24 -0.17
CA VAL A 63 -1.72 5.11 -1.63
C VAL A 63 -3.14 4.73 -2.06
N ASN A 64 -3.83 3.85 -1.32
CA ASN A 64 -5.25 3.58 -1.56
C ASN A 64 -6.11 4.84 -1.40
N GLY A 65 -5.86 5.64 -0.37
CA GLY A 65 -6.54 6.93 -0.15
C GLY A 65 -6.31 7.91 -1.29
N ALA A 66 -5.04 8.11 -1.69
CA ALA A 66 -4.66 8.99 -2.78
C ALA A 66 -5.30 8.58 -4.11
N LEU A 67 -5.34 7.29 -4.41
CA LEU A 67 -6.00 6.78 -5.63
C LEU A 67 -7.51 6.98 -5.60
N ASN A 68 -8.15 6.84 -4.44
CA ASN A 68 -9.58 7.12 -4.31
C ASN A 68 -9.89 8.62 -4.49
N ILE A 69 -9.06 9.52 -3.96
CA ILE A 69 -9.22 10.97 -4.20
C ILE A 69 -9.04 11.31 -5.68
N MET A 70 -8.01 10.74 -6.31
CA MET A 70 -7.80 10.89 -7.75
C MET A 70 -8.99 10.36 -8.55
N LYS A 71 -9.55 9.21 -8.17
CA LYS A 71 -10.73 8.62 -8.80
C LYS A 71 -11.96 9.51 -8.66
N LEU A 72 -12.16 10.17 -7.52
CA LEU A 72 -13.26 11.12 -7.34
C LEU A 72 -13.10 12.36 -8.25
N GLY A 73 -11.88 12.89 -8.38
CA GLY A 73 -11.62 14.07 -9.21
C GLY A 73 -11.66 13.78 -10.72
N ILE A 74 -11.01 12.70 -11.16
CA ILE A 74 -10.76 12.40 -12.58
C ILE A 74 -11.74 11.32 -13.12
N LYS A 75 -12.50 10.65 -12.25
CA LYS A 75 -13.37 9.49 -12.58
C LYS A 75 -12.64 8.30 -13.21
N ARG A 76 -11.31 8.24 -13.08
CA ARG A 76 -10.46 7.15 -13.57
C ARG A 76 -9.37 6.82 -12.55
N VAL A 77 -8.99 5.56 -12.50
CA VAL A 77 -7.82 5.08 -11.77
C VAL A 77 -6.69 4.91 -12.79
N VAL A 78 -5.50 5.41 -12.47
CA VAL A 78 -4.36 5.37 -13.40
C VAL A 78 -3.75 3.97 -13.40
N ASN A 79 -3.76 3.32 -14.57
CA ASN A 79 -3.20 1.98 -14.77
C ASN A 79 -1.65 1.91 -14.67
N ALA A 80 -0.96 3.05 -14.49
CA ALA A 80 0.49 3.06 -14.26
C ALA A 80 0.88 2.30 -12.98
N LEU A 81 -0.06 2.14 -12.04
CA LEU A 81 0.11 1.37 -10.80
C LEU A 81 -0.48 -0.05 -10.89
N LYS A 82 -0.58 -0.63 -12.11
CA LYS A 82 -1.13 -1.97 -12.43
C LYS A 82 -0.73 -3.10 -11.46
N ARG A 83 0.40 -2.96 -10.78
CA ARG A 83 0.78 -3.76 -9.61
C ARG A 83 1.15 -2.81 -8.48
N PRO A 84 0.24 -2.47 -7.56
CA PRO A 84 0.63 -1.70 -6.39
C PRO A 84 1.72 -2.49 -5.67
N LEU A 85 2.92 -1.91 -5.55
CA LEU A 85 3.99 -2.52 -4.78
C LEU A 85 3.49 -2.63 -3.33
N SER A 86 3.07 -3.83 -2.93
CA SER A 86 2.81 -4.15 -1.54
C SER A 86 4.15 -4.20 -0.84
N PHE A 87 4.46 -3.17 -0.06
CA PHE A 87 5.59 -3.19 0.84
C PHE A 87 5.09 -3.08 2.28
N LEU A 88 5.57 -3.99 3.13
CA LEU A 88 5.35 -3.96 4.57
C LEU A 88 6.45 -3.12 5.18
N VAL A 89 6.10 -1.95 5.70
CA VAL A 89 6.99 -1.15 6.54
C VAL A 89 6.96 -1.75 7.94
N THR A 90 8.09 -2.31 8.36
CA THR A 90 8.32 -2.79 9.72
C THR A 90 9.25 -1.82 10.47
N SER A 91 9.32 -1.92 11.80
CA SER A 91 10.30 -1.16 12.59
C SER A 91 11.75 -1.41 12.15
N ASN A 92 11.98 -2.50 11.42
CA ASN A 92 13.30 -2.99 11.02
C ASN A 92 13.57 -2.81 9.52
N GLY A 93 12.71 -2.06 8.80
CA GLY A 93 12.88 -1.77 7.38
C GLY A 93 11.66 -2.09 6.52
N VAL A 94 11.84 -2.01 5.20
CA VAL A 94 10.78 -2.20 4.20
C VAL A 94 10.91 -3.58 3.58
N ILE A 95 9.93 -4.44 3.82
CA ILE A 95 9.83 -5.76 3.19
C ILE A 95 8.98 -5.61 1.93
N LYS A 96 9.54 -5.87 0.75
CA LYS A 96 8.75 -6.03 -0.47
C LYS A 96 7.97 -7.34 -0.35
N GLU A 97 6.66 -7.26 -0.30
CA GLU A 97 5.79 -8.42 -0.41
C GLU A 97 5.82 -8.84 -1.88
N SER A 98 6.71 -9.78 -2.23
CA SER A 98 6.78 -10.40 -3.54
C SER A 98 5.51 -11.23 -3.75
N ASN A 99 4.73 -10.91 -4.78
CA ASN A 99 3.54 -11.68 -5.15
C ASN A 99 3.93 -13.16 -5.34
N ALA A 100 3.34 -14.05 -4.55
CA ALA A 100 3.45 -15.50 -4.70
C ALA A 100 2.62 -16.00 -5.91
N LEU A 101 2.79 -15.37 -7.08
CA LEU A 101 2.21 -15.78 -8.36
C LEU A 101 3.23 -15.72 -9.52
N ASP A 102 4.54 -15.69 -9.25
CA ASP A 102 5.52 -16.22 -10.20
C ASP A 102 5.66 -17.73 -9.97
N LEU A 103 4.63 -18.46 -10.38
CA LEU A 103 4.71 -19.90 -10.63
C LEU A 103 5.48 -20.09 -11.94
N GLY A 104 6.79 -19.85 -11.89
CA GLY A 104 7.64 -19.86 -13.08
C GLY A 104 9.07 -19.41 -12.81
N GLY A 105 9.73 -19.99 -11.80
CA GLY A 105 11.11 -19.60 -11.50
C GLY A 105 11.73 -20.43 -10.38
N THR A 106 12.06 -21.67 -10.69
CA THR A 106 12.87 -22.57 -9.87
C THR A 106 14.11 -21.85 -9.31
N LEU A 107 14.17 -21.64 -8.00
CA LEU A 107 15.44 -21.45 -7.29
C LEU A 107 15.42 -22.34 -6.06
N ALA A 108 15.98 -23.53 -6.25
CA ALA A 108 16.32 -24.47 -5.20
C ALA A 108 17.20 -23.77 -4.15
N LEU A 109 16.62 -23.48 -2.98
CA LEU A 109 17.41 -23.26 -1.79
C LEU A 109 17.98 -24.62 -1.37
N ARG A 110 19.26 -24.83 -1.72
CA ARG A 110 20.10 -25.90 -1.17
C ARG A 110 20.00 -25.85 0.36
N ALA A 111 19.22 -26.75 0.93
CA ALA A 111 19.28 -27.07 2.35
C ALA A 111 20.68 -27.66 2.62
N GLY A 112 21.52 -26.85 3.27
CA GLY A 112 22.79 -27.33 3.81
C GLY A 112 22.52 -28.40 4.85
N LYS A 113 22.96 -29.63 4.56
CA LYS A 113 23.02 -30.74 5.52
C LYS A 113 23.86 -30.30 6.73
N ARG A 114 23.27 -30.23 7.91
CA ARG A 114 23.96 -30.46 9.17
C ARG A 114 23.37 -31.72 9.80
N SER A 115 24.12 -32.80 9.67
CA SER A 115 23.96 -34.03 10.44
C SER A 115 24.22 -33.73 11.92
N VAL A 116 23.19 -33.87 12.76
CA VAL A 116 23.37 -34.09 14.19
C VAL A 116 22.58 -35.36 14.52
N SER A 117 23.33 -36.40 14.88
CA SER A 117 22.83 -37.70 15.31
C SER A 117 22.01 -37.61 16.60
N PRO A 118 20.97 -38.44 16.80
CA PRO A 118 20.21 -38.48 18.03
C PRO A 118 20.82 -39.50 18.99
N SER A 119 21.16 -39.08 20.21
CA SER A 119 21.29 -40.01 21.33
C SER A 119 21.17 -39.26 22.66
N CYS A 120 19.98 -39.34 23.26
CA CYS A 120 19.81 -39.86 24.62
C CYS A 120 18.34 -39.72 25.05
N SER A 121 17.69 -40.86 25.25
CA SER A 121 16.48 -40.99 26.05
C SER A 121 16.86 -41.73 27.33
N SER A 122 16.33 -41.24 28.44
CA SER A 122 16.43 -41.65 29.84
C SER A 122 16.55 -43.16 30.12
N PHE A 123 17.50 -43.52 30.98
CA PHE A 123 17.33 -44.25 32.24
C PHE A 123 18.49 -43.91 33.18
#